data_AF-A0A2V2RPB4-F1
#
_entry.id   AF-A0A2V2RPB4-F1
#
_cell.length_a   1.000
_cell.length_b   1.000
_cell.length_c   1.000
_cell.angle_alpha   90.00
_cell.angle_beta   90.00
_cell.angle_gamma   90.00
#
_symmetry.space_group_name_H-M   'P 1'
#
loop_
_entity.id
_entity.type
_entity.pdbx_description
1 polymer ?
#
loop_
_entity_poly.entity_id
_entity_poly.type
_entity_poly.pdbx_seq_one_letter_code
_entity_poly.pdbx_strand_id
1 'polypeptide(L)'
;MNTRLKVVLSVIILLGGIFGFYYLFGISQKFDDLLVFGDSLSDVGNFYIINDKKDPKEPYYEGRFSNGPVWVEVFAEKMGFPPVLPSLAGGKNYAFGGARTGVGDRGGKPDIGAQIDEYLKKMDGKIEKNQLIVLCGGCNDFLKGNPIETIPNTVKNIE
;
A
#
# COMPACT_ATOMS: atom_id res chain seq x y z
N MET A 1 26.14 13.13 23.00
CA MET A 1 24.77 13.19 22.43
C MET A 1 24.40 11.79 22.00
N ASN A 2 23.78 11.02 22.92
CA ASN A 2 23.42 9.62 22.71
C ASN A 2 21.94 9.44 23.03
N THR A 3 21.21 8.96 22.04
CA THR A 3 19.86 8.42 22.07
C THR A 3 19.77 7.30 23.10
N ARG A 4 18.88 7.39 24.09
CA ARG A 4 18.54 6.25 24.96
C ARG A 4 17.04 6.19 25.26
N LEU A 5 16.37 5.38 24.44
CA LEU A 5 15.44 4.32 24.83
C LEU A 5 14.66 4.56 26.13
N LYS A 6 13.40 4.98 26.02
CA LYS A 6 12.43 4.93 27.12
C LYS A 6 11.96 3.48 27.26
N VAL A 7 12.70 2.67 28.02
CA VAL A 7 12.18 1.39 28.53
C VAL A 7 11.29 1.74 29.73
N VAL A 8 9.98 1.62 29.57
CA VAL A 8 9.04 1.73 30.70
C VAL A 8 9.12 0.42 31.48
N LEU A 9 9.77 0.47 32.64
CA LEU A 9 9.79 -0.59 33.63
C LEU A 9 8.36 -0.82 34.16
N SER A 10 7.79 -2.00 33.96
CA SER A 10 6.61 -2.44 34.72
C SER A 10 7.08 -3.41 35.79
N VAL A 11 7.07 -2.95 37.04
CA VAL A 11 7.30 -3.77 38.24
C VAL A 11 5.98 -4.47 38.57
N ILE A 12 5.97 -5.81 38.58
CA ILE A 12 4.81 -6.61 39.01
C ILE A 12 5.18 -7.39 40.27
N ILE A 13 4.48 -7.04 41.36
CA ILE A 13 4.42 -7.70 42.67
C ILE A 13 2.96 -7.42 43.12
N LEU A 14 2.07 -8.31 43.57
CA LEU A 14 2.05 -9.74 43.94
C LEU A 14 0.56 -10.14 44.11
N LEU A 15 0.29 -11.46 44.07
CA LEU A 15 -0.79 -12.20 44.75
C LEU A 15 -2.24 -12.11 44.22
N GLY A 16 -2.62 -13.14 43.45
CA GLY A 16 -3.73 -14.03 43.80
C GLY A 16 -5.11 -13.42 44.05
N GLY A 17 -5.95 -13.45 43.00
CA GLY A 17 -7.41 -13.44 43.14
C GLY A 17 -8.05 -12.11 42.78
N ILE A 18 -8.41 -11.96 41.51
CA ILE A 18 -9.69 -11.46 41.00
C ILE A 18 -9.62 -11.63 39.48
N PHE A 19 -10.45 -12.53 38.97
CA PHE A 19 -10.77 -12.62 37.55
C PHE A 19 -11.38 -11.28 37.11
N GLY A 20 -10.72 -10.57 36.22
CA GLY A 20 -11.30 -9.41 35.53
C GLY A 20 -10.35 -8.23 35.45
N PHE A 21 -10.20 -7.71 34.23
CA PHE A 21 -9.64 -6.38 33.95
C PHE A 21 -8.11 -6.23 34.04
N TYR A 22 -7.39 -6.98 33.21
CA TYR A 22 -6.25 -6.38 32.49
C TYR A 22 -6.71 -6.12 31.06
N TYR A 23 -7.45 -5.03 30.85
CA TYR A 23 -7.45 -4.40 29.54
C TYR A 23 -6.01 -3.98 29.29
N LEU A 24 -5.27 -4.81 28.56
CA LEU A 24 -4.14 -4.37 27.79
C LEU A 24 -4.61 -3.10 27.07
N PHE A 25 -4.11 -1.95 27.50
CA PHE A 25 -4.11 -0.77 26.65
C PHE A 25 -3.19 -1.10 25.47
N GLY A 26 -3.72 -1.89 24.53
CA GLY A 26 -3.19 -1.94 23.19
C GLY A 26 -3.36 -0.53 22.66
N ILE A 27 -2.24 0.18 22.47
CA ILE A 27 -2.25 1.37 21.64
C ILE A 27 -2.60 0.86 20.24
N SER A 28 -3.88 0.84 19.91
CA SER A 28 -4.32 0.65 18.53
C SER A 28 -3.89 1.92 17.81
N GLN A 29 -2.78 1.83 17.08
CA GLN A 29 -2.39 2.91 16.18
C GLN A 29 -3.45 2.95 15.08
N LYS A 30 -4.35 3.92 15.19
CA LYS A 30 -5.38 4.14 14.18
C LYS A 30 -4.71 4.73 12.95
N PHE A 31 -4.93 4.06 11.82
CA PHE A 31 -4.63 4.62 10.52
C PHE A 31 -5.85 5.40 10.02
N ASP A 32 -5.60 6.54 9.41
CA ASP A 32 -6.65 7.44 8.91
C ASP A 32 -6.88 7.25 7.41
N ASP A 33 -5.92 6.65 6.69
CA ASP A 33 -5.95 6.52 5.23
C ASP A 33 -5.09 5.36 4.72
N LEU A 34 -5.33 4.96 3.47
CA LEU A 34 -4.55 3.94 2.75
C LEU A 34 -3.62 4.58 1.72
N LEU A 35 -2.35 4.18 1.75
CA LEU A 35 -1.38 4.46 0.68
C LEU A 35 -1.07 3.14 -0.02
N VAL A 36 -1.45 3.02 -1.29
CA VAL A 36 -1.40 1.74 -2.02
C VAL A 36 -0.40 1.83 -3.16
N PHE A 37 0.55 0.89 -3.19
CA PHE A 37 1.47 0.64 -4.31
C PHE A 37 1.26 -0.78 -4.81
N GLY A 38 1.42 -1.00 -6.11
CA GLY A 38 1.28 -2.35 -6.63
C GLY A 38 0.99 -2.48 -8.12
N ASP A 39 0.41 -3.64 -8.44
CA ASP A 39 0.04 -4.01 -9.80
C ASP A 39 -1.48 -4.07 -10.04
N SER A 40 -1.91 -4.78 -11.08
CA SER A 40 -3.30 -4.99 -11.46
C SER A 40 -4.20 -5.51 -10.34
N LEU A 41 -3.66 -6.24 -9.35
CA LEU A 41 -4.45 -6.75 -8.23
C LEU A 41 -4.93 -5.63 -7.29
N SER A 42 -4.25 -4.48 -7.29
CA SER A 42 -4.57 -3.35 -6.41
C SER A 42 -4.90 -2.06 -7.17
N ASP A 43 -4.75 -2.03 -8.50
CA ASP A 43 -5.07 -0.87 -9.34
C ASP A 43 -6.59 -0.61 -9.38
N VAL A 44 -6.98 0.62 -9.00
CA VAL A 44 -8.37 1.12 -8.98
C VAL A 44 -8.70 2.03 -10.17
N GLY A 45 -7.83 2.09 -11.18
CA GLY A 45 -8.12 2.77 -12.45
C GLY A 45 -6.99 3.63 -13.02
N ASN A 46 -5.77 3.60 -12.48
CA ASN A 46 -4.64 4.31 -13.06
C ASN A 46 -4.32 3.77 -14.46
N PHE A 47 -4.24 2.44 -14.62
CA PHE A 47 -4.08 1.83 -15.94
C PHE A 47 -5.23 2.22 -16.88
N TYR A 48 -6.45 2.26 -16.37
CA TYR A 48 -7.62 2.66 -17.16
C TYR A 48 -7.52 4.11 -17.66
N ILE A 49 -7.08 5.03 -16.81
CA ILE A 49 -6.92 6.44 -17.14
C ILE A 49 -5.84 6.64 -18.22
N ILE A 50 -4.66 6.01 -18.09
CA ILE A 50 -3.59 6.20 -19.08
C ILE A 50 -3.90 5.58 -20.45
N ASN A 51 -4.83 4.61 -20.51
CA ASN A 51 -5.26 3.97 -21.76
C ASN A 51 -6.57 4.60 -22.29
N ASP A 52 -6.75 5.91 -22.10
CA ASP A 52 -7.93 6.66 -22.56
C ASP A 52 -9.29 6.06 -22.13
N LYS A 53 -9.33 5.38 -20.99
CA LYS A 53 -10.54 4.68 -20.50
C LYS A 53 -11.05 3.60 -21.48
N LYS A 54 -10.14 2.98 -22.24
CA LYS A 54 -10.48 1.91 -23.20
C LYS A 54 -10.07 0.51 -22.72
N ASP A 55 -9.07 0.42 -21.84
CA ASP A 55 -8.56 -0.85 -21.30
C ASP A 55 -8.33 -0.76 -19.79
N PRO A 56 -8.67 -1.77 -18.97
CA PRO A 56 -9.27 -3.03 -19.40
C PRO A 56 -10.73 -2.84 -19.86
N LYS A 57 -11.05 -3.38 -21.04
CA LYS A 57 -12.41 -3.38 -21.59
C LYS A 57 -13.30 -4.41 -20.91
N GLU A 58 -14.61 -4.38 -21.17
CA GLU A 58 -15.52 -5.44 -20.71
C GLU A 58 -14.97 -6.85 -21.01
N PRO A 59 -15.13 -7.82 -20.08
CA PRO A 59 -16.06 -7.84 -18.94
C PRO A 59 -15.49 -7.28 -17.62
N TYR A 60 -14.39 -6.52 -17.68
CA TYR A 60 -13.78 -5.90 -16.51
C TYR A 60 -14.63 -4.74 -15.94
N TYR A 61 -14.67 -4.64 -14.61
CA TYR A 61 -15.49 -3.68 -13.88
C TYR A 61 -14.83 -2.32 -13.79
N GLU A 62 -15.40 -1.30 -14.46
CA GLU A 62 -15.01 0.12 -14.33
C GLU A 62 -13.49 0.36 -14.31
N GLY A 63 -12.74 -0.31 -15.19
CA GLY A 63 -11.29 -0.17 -15.29
C GLY A 63 -10.45 -0.99 -14.30
N ARG A 64 -11.05 -1.85 -13.46
CA ARG A 64 -10.35 -2.81 -12.59
C ARG A 64 -10.01 -4.08 -13.36
N PHE A 65 -8.91 -4.74 -13.01
CA PHE A 65 -8.61 -6.10 -13.48
C PHE A 65 -9.40 -7.17 -12.71
N SER A 66 -10.69 -6.90 -12.48
CA SER A 66 -11.65 -7.73 -11.76
C SER A 66 -13.05 -7.53 -12.36
N ASN A 67 -14.00 -8.41 -12.03
CA ASN A 67 -15.43 -8.26 -12.38
C ASN A 67 -16.22 -7.48 -11.31
N GLY A 68 -15.52 -6.81 -10.39
CA GLY A 68 -16.04 -5.95 -9.35
C GLY A 68 -14.91 -5.10 -8.75
N PRO A 69 -15.14 -4.47 -7.58
CA PRO A 69 -14.08 -3.79 -6.83
C PRO A 69 -12.88 -4.71 -6.55
N VAL A 70 -11.67 -4.16 -6.58
CA VAL A 70 -10.46 -4.91 -6.17
C VAL A 70 -10.37 -4.99 -4.64
N TRP A 71 -9.52 -5.90 -4.15
CA TRP A 71 -9.46 -6.23 -2.72
C TRP A 71 -9.18 -5.01 -1.82
N VAL A 72 -8.38 -4.04 -2.29
CA VAL A 72 -8.09 -2.81 -1.53
C VAL A 72 -9.32 -1.93 -1.32
N GLU A 73 -10.26 -1.92 -2.26
CA GLU A 73 -11.53 -1.18 -2.13
C GLU A 73 -12.43 -1.85 -1.09
N VAL A 74 -12.56 -3.18 -1.17
CA VAL A 74 -13.34 -3.99 -0.22
C VAL A 74 -12.74 -3.91 1.19
N PHE A 75 -11.41 -3.93 1.29
CA PHE A 75 -10.69 -3.77 2.55
C PHE A 75 -10.92 -2.38 3.15
N ALA A 76 -10.81 -1.32 2.35
CA ALA A 76 -11.05 0.04 2.79
C ALA A 76 -12.46 0.20 3.37
N GLU A 77 -13.47 -0.29 2.66
CA GLU A 77 -14.87 -0.26 3.10
C GLU A 77 -15.05 -0.99 4.44
N LYS A 78 -14.54 -2.23 4.55
CA LYS A 78 -14.71 -3.05 5.75
C LYS A 78 -14.01 -2.48 6.98
N MET A 79 -12.90 -1.77 6.78
CA MET A 79 -12.12 -1.16 7.86
C MET A 79 -12.51 0.30 8.15
N GLY A 80 -13.47 0.85 7.40
CA GLY A 80 -13.93 2.23 7.58
C GLY A 80 -12.93 3.29 7.12
N PHE A 81 -12.05 2.95 6.18
CA PHE A 81 -11.20 3.92 5.49
C PHE A 81 -12.02 4.72 4.45
N PRO A 82 -11.54 5.92 4.05
CA PRO A 82 -12.09 6.63 2.91
C PRO A 82 -12.02 5.79 1.60
N PRO A 83 -12.85 6.13 0.58
CA PRO A 83 -12.77 5.47 -0.72
C PRO A 83 -11.37 5.57 -1.35
N VAL A 84 -10.89 4.44 -1.88
CA VAL A 84 -9.57 4.35 -2.53
C VAL A 84 -9.67 4.87 -3.95
N LEU A 85 -9.02 6.00 -4.24
CA LEU A 85 -9.01 6.64 -5.55
C LEU A 85 -7.66 6.48 -6.27
N PRO A 86 -7.65 6.40 -7.61
CA PRO A 86 -6.40 6.33 -8.38
C PRO A 86 -5.60 7.63 -8.25
N SER A 87 -4.28 7.54 -8.18
CA SER A 87 -3.37 8.68 -8.02
C SER A 87 -3.50 9.69 -9.16
N LEU A 88 -3.77 9.22 -10.40
CA LEU A 88 -4.05 10.07 -11.55
C LEU A 88 -5.38 10.86 -11.44
N ALA A 89 -6.28 10.47 -10.53
CA ALA A 89 -7.48 11.22 -10.18
C ALA A 89 -7.36 11.96 -8.84
N GLY A 90 -6.14 12.11 -8.31
CA GLY A 90 -5.86 12.81 -7.06
C GLY A 90 -5.91 11.94 -5.80
N GLY A 91 -6.08 10.63 -5.93
CA GLY A 91 -6.07 9.69 -4.82
C GLY A 91 -4.67 9.25 -4.36
N LYS A 92 -4.63 8.23 -3.49
CA LYS A 92 -3.40 7.65 -2.91
C LYS A 92 -3.15 6.20 -3.29
N ASN A 93 -3.87 5.71 -4.30
CA ASN A 93 -3.55 4.44 -4.93
C ASN A 93 -2.67 4.69 -6.16
N TYR A 94 -1.40 4.36 -6.02
CA TYR A 94 -0.37 4.45 -7.05
C TYR A 94 -0.17 3.14 -7.82
N ALA A 95 -0.97 2.11 -7.57
CA ALA A 95 -0.85 0.84 -8.29
C ALA A 95 -1.21 1.01 -9.77
N PHE A 96 -0.48 0.29 -10.64
CA PHE A 96 -0.73 0.26 -12.09
C PHE A 96 -0.79 -1.18 -12.60
N GLY A 97 -1.82 -1.50 -13.38
CA GLY A 97 -1.92 -2.76 -14.10
C GLY A 97 -0.64 -3.13 -14.86
N GLY A 98 -0.08 -4.31 -14.59
CA GLY A 98 1.13 -4.81 -15.26
C GLY A 98 2.46 -4.31 -14.68
N ALA A 99 2.44 -3.50 -13.61
CA ALA A 99 3.65 -3.09 -12.89
C ALA A 99 4.42 -4.30 -12.33
N ARG A 100 5.75 -4.26 -12.46
CA ARG A 100 6.67 -5.23 -11.83
C ARG A 100 7.24 -4.66 -10.54
N THR A 101 8.02 -5.46 -9.84
CA THR A 101 8.95 -4.91 -8.85
C THR A 101 10.08 -4.12 -9.53
N GLY A 102 10.71 -3.20 -8.80
CA GLY A 102 11.79 -2.35 -9.32
C GLY A 102 11.36 -0.95 -9.76
N VAL A 103 12.30 -0.17 -10.32
CA VAL A 103 12.16 1.29 -10.56
C VAL A 103 11.93 1.65 -12.04
N GLY A 104 11.49 0.69 -12.87
CA GLY A 104 11.27 0.91 -14.30
C GLY A 104 9.97 1.64 -14.63
N ASP A 105 9.84 2.07 -15.89
CA ASP A 105 8.57 2.46 -16.51
C ASP A 105 8.36 1.66 -17.80
N ARG A 106 7.12 1.23 -18.07
CA ARG A 106 6.77 0.41 -19.23
C ARG A 106 5.65 1.02 -20.05
N GLY A 107 5.88 2.25 -20.52
CA GLY A 107 4.93 2.98 -21.36
C GLY A 107 3.88 3.69 -20.51
N GLY A 108 4.34 4.50 -19.56
CA GLY A 108 3.48 5.22 -18.62
C GLY A 108 2.91 4.35 -17.50
N LYS A 109 3.51 3.16 -17.30
CA LYS A 109 3.16 2.21 -16.23
C LYS A 109 4.39 2.08 -15.35
N PRO A 110 4.49 2.89 -14.28
CA PRO A 110 5.61 2.79 -13.36
C PRO A 110 5.58 1.44 -12.65
N ASP A 111 6.73 0.76 -12.59
CA ASP A 111 6.95 -0.37 -11.70
C ASP A 111 6.92 0.12 -10.24
N ILE A 112 6.76 -0.79 -9.28
CA ILE A 112 6.41 -0.44 -7.89
C ILE A 112 7.42 0.50 -7.21
N GLY A 113 8.71 0.33 -7.49
CA GLY A 113 9.74 1.25 -7.00
C GLY A 113 9.59 2.66 -7.58
N ALA A 114 9.24 2.79 -8.86
CA ALA A 114 8.97 4.08 -9.47
C ALA A 114 7.69 4.73 -8.93
N GLN A 115 6.67 3.94 -8.58
CA GLN A 115 5.47 4.42 -7.90
C GLN A 115 5.79 5.03 -6.53
N ILE A 116 6.66 4.36 -5.76
CA ILE A 116 7.14 4.85 -4.46
C ILE A 116 7.94 6.14 -4.64
N ASP A 117 8.86 6.17 -5.60
CA ASP A 117 9.68 7.35 -5.90
C ASP A 117 8.81 8.55 -6.33
N GLU A 118 7.77 8.31 -7.12
CA GLU A 118 6.82 9.36 -7.52
C GLU A 118 6.06 9.92 -6.31
N TYR A 119 5.56 9.06 -5.42
CA TYR A 119 4.90 9.48 -4.20
C TYR A 119 5.86 10.29 -3.30
N LEU A 120 7.05 9.76 -3.01
CA LEU A 120 8.02 10.42 -2.16
C LEU A 120 8.46 11.77 -2.74
N LYS A 121 8.67 11.86 -4.06
CA LYS A 121 8.99 13.12 -4.73
C LYS A 121 7.87 14.15 -4.56
N LYS A 122 6.60 13.73 -4.66
CA LYS A 122 5.44 14.62 -4.46
C LYS A 122 5.32 15.11 -3.01
N MET A 123 5.82 14.32 -2.06
CA MET A 123 5.67 14.56 -0.63
C MET A 123 6.97 15.02 0.05
N ASP A 124 7.92 15.59 -0.70
CA ASP A 124 9.22 16.06 -0.20
C ASP A 124 9.99 14.99 0.61
N GLY A 125 9.94 13.75 0.14
CA GLY A 125 10.62 12.59 0.72
C GLY A 125 9.95 12.04 1.99
N LYS A 126 8.68 12.37 2.26
CA LYS A 126 7.98 11.99 3.48
C LYS A 126 6.73 11.18 3.21
N ILE A 127 6.43 10.25 4.11
CA ILE A 127 5.14 9.60 4.20
C ILE A 127 4.28 10.40 5.18
N GLU A 128 3.01 10.63 4.85
CA GLU A 128 2.09 11.31 5.77
C GLU A 128 1.87 10.48 7.03
N LYS A 129 1.58 11.15 8.15
CA LYS A 129 1.32 10.44 9.41
C LYS A 129 0.06 9.59 9.31
N ASN A 130 0.02 8.50 10.07
CA ASN A 130 -1.13 7.61 10.21
C ASN A 130 -1.65 6.98 8.91
N GLN A 131 -0.79 6.78 7.91
CA GLN A 131 -1.14 5.99 6.72
C GLN A 131 -0.86 4.50 6.93
N LEU A 132 -1.80 3.65 6.54
CA LEU A 132 -1.54 2.23 6.37
C LEU A 132 -1.03 2.02 4.94
N ILE A 133 0.20 1.52 4.82
CA ILE A 133 0.85 1.31 3.53
C ILE A 133 0.57 -0.11 3.06
N VAL A 134 0.06 -0.22 1.84
CA VAL A 134 -0.19 -1.49 1.15
C VAL A 134 0.77 -1.58 -0.02
N LEU A 135 1.49 -2.69 -0.12
CA LEU A 135 2.35 -3.01 -1.25
C LEU A 135 2.03 -4.42 -1.74
N CYS A 136 1.59 -4.53 -2.99
CA CYS A 136 1.24 -5.82 -3.60
C CYS A 136 1.78 -5.91 -5.03
N GLY A 137 2.71 -6.82 -5.28
CA GLY A 137 3.21 -7.10 -6.61
C GLY A 137 4.16 -8.29 -6.68
N GLY A 138 4.75 -8.49 -7.85
CA GLY A 138 5.66 -9.62 -8.14
C GLY A 138 5.09 -10.60 -9.17
N CYS A 139 3.76 -10.69 -9.32
CA CYS A 139 3.15 -11.58 -10.31
C CYS A 139 3.63 -11.27 -11.74
N ASN A 140 3.77 -9.99 -12.07
CA ASN A 140 4.23 -9.54 -13.40
C ASN A 140 5.72 -9.83 -13.66
N ASP A 141 6.54 -9.95 -12.61
CA ASP A 141 7.94 -10.34 -12.71
C ASP A 141 8.06 -11.78 -13.22
N PHE A 142 7.27 -12.70 -12.65
CA PHE A 142 7.20 -14.09 -13.07
C PHE A 142 6.61 -14.24 -14.48
N LEU A 143 5.50 -13.54 -14.78
CA LEU A 143 4.81 -13.66 -16.07
C LEU A 143 5.64 -13.17 -17.27
N LYS A 144 6.65 -12.32 -17.04
CA LYS A 144 7.46 -11.71 -18.10
C LYS A 144 8.88 -12.26 -18.21
N GLY A 145 9.19 -13.35 -17.49
CA GLY A 145 10.37 -14.19 -17.70
C GLY A 145 11.74 -13.56 -17.42
N ASN A 146 11.78 -12.32 -16.95
CA ASN A 146 12.99 -11.63 -16.54
C ASN A 146 12.78 -11.13 -15.11
N PRO A 147 13.30 -11.82 -14.08
CA PRO A 147 13.50 -11.20 -12.79
C PRO A 147 14.58 -10.13 -12.99
N ILE A 148 14.17 -8.94 -13.45
CA ILE A 148 15.01 -7.75 -13.34
C ILE A 148 15.21 -7.61 -11.84
N GLU A 149 16.46 -7.77 -11.41
CA GLU A 149 16.95 -7.67 -10.03
C GLU A 149 15.82 -7.61 -9.01
N THR A 150 15.52 -8.73 -8.34
CA THR A 150 14.76 -8.69 -7.09
C THR A 150 15.44 -7.66 -6.19
N ILE A 151 14.97 -6.41 -6.21
CA ILE A 151 15.66 -5.35 -5.51
C ILE A 151 15.44 -5.65 -4.04
N PRO A 152 16.48 -5.83 -3.23
CA PRO A 152 16.35 -6.02 -1.78
C PRO A 152 15.76 -4.79 -1.04
N ASN A 153 15.26 -3.78 -1.78
CA ASN A 153 15.01 -2.43 -1.30
C ASN A 153 13.58 -1.91 -1.54
N THR A 154 12.67 -2.63 -2.22
CA THR A 154 11.29 -2.12 -2.38
C THR A 154 10.61 -1.90 -1.03
N VAL A 155 10.90 -2.76 -0.04
CA VAL A 155 10.44 -2.59 1.35
C VAL A 155 11.29 -1.57 2.11
N LYS A 156 12.62 -1.53 1.90
CA LYS A 156 13.50 -0.59 2.61
C LYS A 156 13.23 0.88 2.31
N ASN A 157 12.67 1.19 1.14
CA ASN A 157 12.30 2.56 0.79
C ASN A 157 11.10 3.10 1.59
N ILE A 158 10.46 2.25 2.39
CA ILE A 158 9.24 2.56 3.15
C ILE A 158 9.51 2.63 4.67
N GLU A 159 10.70 2.17 5.13
CA GLU A 159 11.17 2.28 6.53
C GLU A 159 11.85 3.62 6.81
#